data_AF-A0A1D8GLP3-F1
#
_entry.id   AF-A0A1D8GLP3-F1
#
_cell.length_a   1.000
_cell.length_b   1.000
_cell.length_c   1.000
_cell.angle_alpha   90.00
_cell.angle_beta   90.00
_cell.angle_gamma   90.00
#
_symmetry.space_group_name_H-M   'P 1'
#
loop_
_entity.id
_entity.type
_entity.pdbx_description
1 polymer ?
#
loop_
_entity_poly.entity_id
_entity_poly.type
_entity_poly.pdbx_seq_one_letter_code
_entity_poly.pdbx_strand_id
1 'polypeptide(L)'
;MNKITFHQSNCKKETASAWLLSLLKFACETEYFKDLQDFKLPMIKKDYTIYQKLMTLISSIAVGCESTNDINERLHPEKVAANILGMERFPDQSQINRLLQAMDEENIQQLRQIHHQIFMKHSDSISSAEEMVVDFDQTGLVANGKRWT
;
A
#
# COMPACT_ATOMS: atom_id res chain seq x y z
N MET A 1 -12.52 6.93 -48.52
CA MET A 1 -13.05 7.28 -47.17
C MET A 1 -13.29 5.98 -46.42
N ASN A 2 -12.37 5.60 -45.53
CA ASN A 2 -12.50 4.37 -44.75
C ASN A 2 -13.38 4.67 -43.53
N LYS A 3 -14.54 4.01 -43.47
CA LYS A 3 -15.44 4.04 -42.31
C LYS A 3 -14.71 3.35 -41.15
N ILE A 4 -14.28 4.12 -40.15
CA ILE A 4 -13.82 3.58 -38.88
C ILE A 4 -15.08 3.15 -38.12
N THR A 5 -15.29 1.84 -38.01
CA THR A 5 -16.38 1.26 -37.23
C THR A 5 -15.88 1.02 -35.81
N PHE A 6 -16.38 1.77 -34.85
CA PHE A 6 -16.08 1.54 -33.44
C PHE A 6 -16.90 0.35 -32.94
N HIS A 7 -16.21 -0.75 -32.60
CA HIS A 7 -16.83 -1.84 -31.85
C HIS A 7 -16.90 -1.44 -30.38
N GLN A 8 -18.12 -1.18 -29.89
CA GLN A 8 -18.36 -1.06 -28.46
C GLN A 8 -18.38 -2.47 -27.88
N SER A 9 -17.20 -2.97 -27.51
CA SER A 9 -17.08 -4.22 -26.75
C SER A 9 -17.84 -4.04 -25.44
N ASN A 10 -18.75 -4.96 -25.10
CA ASN A 10 -19.35 -5.09 -23.78
C ASN A 10 -18.29 -5.54 -22.75
N CYS A 11 -17.23 -4.77 -22.62
CA CYS A 11 -16.20 -4.97 -21.61
C CYS A 11 -16.86 -4.63 -20.27
N LYS A 12 -16.88 -5.57 -19.31
CA LYS A 12 -17.16 -5.21 -17.91
C LYS A 12 -16.25 -4.04 -17.60
N LYS A 13 -16.81 -2.87 -17.30
CA LYS A 13 -16.05 -1.68 -16.91
C LYS A 13 -15.41 -1.98 -15.56
N GLU A 14 -14.27 -2.64 -15.59
CA GLU A 14 -13.34 -2.67 -14.47
C GLU A 14 -12.68 -1.31 -14.45
N THR A 15 -13.22 -0.41 -13.62
CA THR A 15 -12.59 0.87 -13.34
C THR A 15 -11.37 0.61 -12.47
N ALA A 16 -10.23 1.14 -12.89
CA ALA A 16 -8.99 1.07 -12.13
C ALA A 16 -8.36 2.45 -12.06
N SER A 17 -7.96 2.85 -10.86
CA SER A 17 -7.22 4.08 -10.61
C SER A 17 -5.86 4.02 -11.30
N ALA A 18 -5.67 4.85 -12.33
CA ALA A 18 -4.40 4.94 -13.06
C ALA A 18 -3.22 5.27 -12.13
N TRP A 19 -3.47 6.09 -11.09
CA TRP A 19 -2.50 6.40 -10.04
C TRP A 19 -2.08 5.15 -9.27
N LEU A 20 -3.05 4.42 -8.71
CA LEU A 20 -2.77 3.22 -7.91
C LEU A 20 -2.07 2.17 -8.77
N LEU A 21 -2.53 1.93 -10.00
CA LEU A 21 -1.89 0.97 -10.90
C LEU A 21 -0.43 1.32 -11.20
N SER A 22 -0.14 2.59 -11.47
CA SER A 22 1.21 3.05 -11.78
C SER A 22 2.13 2.86 -10.57
N LEU A 23 1.65 3.22 -9.38
CA LEU A 23 2.40 3.05 -8.13
C LEU A 23 2.65 1.58 -7.80
N LEU A 24 1.64 0.71 -7.91
CA LEU A 24 1.80 -0.71 -7.60
C LEU A 24 2.72 -1.40 -8.60
N LYS A 25 2.67 -1.04 -9.90
CA LYS A 25 3.63 -1.53 -10.89
C LYS A 25 5.05 -1.15 -10.51
N PHE A 26 5.29 0.11 -10.18
CA PHE A 26 6.60 0.58 -9.72
C PHE A 26 7.07 -0.19 -8.47
N ALA A 27 6.18 -0.38 -7.49
CA ALA A 27 6.48 -1.15 -6.29
C ALA A 27 6.79 -2.63 -6.59
N CYS A 28 6.15 -3.24 -7.58
CA CYS A 28 6.46 -4.60 -8.03
C CYS A 28 7.82 -4.66 -8.74
N GLU A 29 8.10 -3.74 -9.67
CA GLU A 29 9.36 -3.69 -10.43
C GLU A 29 10.58 -3.45 -9.54
N THR A 30 10.41 -2.67 -8.47
CA THR A 30 11.46 -2.40 -7.48
C THR A 30 11.55 -3.47 -6.39
N GLU A 31 10.68 -4.48 -6.41
CA GLU A 31 10.52 -5.44 -5.31
C GLU A 31 10.24 -4.77 -3.95
N TYR A 32 9.66 -3.57 -3.92
CA TYR A 32 9.41 -2.79 -2.69
C TYR A 32 8.67 -3.61 -1.62
N PHE A 33 7.64 -4.36 -2.03
CA PHE A 33 6.87 -5.15 -1.08
C PHE A 33 7.62 -6.40 -0.59
N LYS A 34 8.73 -6.82 -1.19
CA LYS A 34 9.39 -8.10 -0.85
C LYS A 34 9.85 -8.15 0.61
N ASP A 35 10.40 -7.05 1.11
CA ASP A 35 10.95 -6.96 2.46
C ASP A 35 9.86 -7.04 3.55
N LEU A 36 8.59 -6.79 3.20
CA LEU A 36 7.47 -6.97 4.14
C LEU A 36 7.10 -8.43 4.39
N GLN A 37 7.62 -9.39 3.61
CA GLN A 37 7.37 -10.83 3.85
C GLN A 37 8.00 -11.30 5.18
N ASP A 38 9.03 -10.61 5.63
CA ASP A 38 9.74 -10.94 6.86
C ASP A 38 9.00 -10.47 8.12
N PHE A 39 8.04 -9.56 7.98
CA PHE A 39 7.21 -9.09 9.10
C PHE A 39 6.45 -10.25 9.76
N LYS A 40 6.65 -10.42 11.07
CA LYS A 40 6.00 -11.46 11.86
C LYS A 40 5.02 -10.87 12.85
N LEU A 41 3.80 -11.42 12.81
CA LEU A 41 2.74 -11.10 13.76
C LEU A 41 1.96 -12.40 14.03
N PRO A 42 1.82 -12.85 15.30
CA PRO A 42 1.05 -14.04 15.62
C PRO A 42 -0.45 -13.78 15.42
N MET A 43 -0.94 -14.05 14.20
CA MET A 43 -2.35 -13.89 13.84
C MET A 43 -2.82 -15.06 12.97
N ILE A 44 -4.00 -15.61 13.28
CA ILE A 44 -4.62 -16.67 12.49
C ILE A 44 -4.87 -16.17 11.05
N LYS A 45 -4.34 -16.90 10.08
CA LYS A 45 -4.64 -16.69 8.66
C LYS A 45 -6.05 -17.22 8.37
N LYS A 46 -6.98 -16.31 8.09
CA LYS A 46 -8.32 -16.67 7.64
C LYS A 46 -8.41 -16.57 6.11
N ASP A 47 -8.53 -15.35 5.60
CA ASP A 47 -8.74 -15.12 4.16
C ASP A 47 -7.50 -14.52 3.47
N TYR A 48 -6.68 -13.78 4.22
CA TYR A 48 -5.48 -13.09 3.72
C TYR A 48 -4.30 -13.29 4.65
N THR A 49 -3.11 -13.36 4.07
CA THR A 49 -1.85 -13.35 4.83
C THR A 49 -1.62 -11.98 5.48
N ILE A 50 -0.77 -11.94 6.50
CA ILE A 50 -0.30 -10.66 7.09
C ILE A 50 0.33 -9.78 6.01
N TYR A 51 1.15 -10.40 5.15
CA TYR A 51 1.75 -9.76 3.99
C TYR A 51 0.73 -9.03 3.10
N GLN A 52 -0.34 -9.70 2.70
CA GLN A 52 -1.42 -9.10 1.91
C GLN A 52 -2.13 -7.96 2.63
N LYS A 53 -2.33 -8.09 3.95
CA LYS A 53 -2.92 -7.01 4.76
C LYS A 53 -1.98 -5.79 4.86
N LEU A 54 -0.66 -5.98 4.96
CA LEU A 54 0.31 -4.88 4.92
C LEU A 54 0.31 -4.17 3.56
N MET A 55 0.32 -4.92 2.45
CA MET A 55 0.23 -4.32 1.11
C MET A 55 -1.05 -3.49 0.96
N THR A 56 -2.15 -3.95 1.55
CA THR A 56 -3.45 -3.24 1.54
C THR A 56 -3.40 -1.95 2.36
N LEU A 57 -2.79 -1.99 3.55
CA LEU A 57 -2.62 -0.81 4.38
C LEU A 57 -1.78 0.26 3.67
N ILE A 58 -0.65 -0.14 3.06
CA ILE A 58 0.19 0.79 2.27
C ILE A 58 -0.58 1.33 1.06
N SER A 59 -1.33 0.48 0.36
CA SER A 59 -2.19 0.90 -0.76
C SER A 59 -3.26 1.89 -0.32
N SER A 60 -3.82 1.74 0.89
CA SER A 60 -4.84 2.68 1.41
C SER A 60 -4.25 4.06 1.68
N ILE A 61 -3.02 4.10 2.20
CA ILE A 61 -2.28 5.36 2.39
C ILE A 61 -2.01 6.01 1.04
N ALA A 62 -1.57 5.23 0.04
CA ALA A 62 -1.26 5.73 -1.30
C ALA A 62 -2.47 6.31 -2.06
N VAL A 63 -3.68 5.79 -1.82
CA VAL A 63 -4.94 6.32 -2.38
C VAL A 63 -5.46 7.51 -1.57
N GLY A 64 -4.86 7.80 -0.42
CA GLY A 64 -5.26 8.88 0.48
C GLY A 64 -6.54 8.55 1.26
N CYS A 65 -6.71 7.31 1.70
CA CYS A 65 -7.73 6.97 2.68
C CYS A 65 -7.44 7.72 3.99
N GLU A 66 -8.42 8.46 4.51
CA GLU A 66 -8.34 9.19 5.78
C GLU A 66 -8.53 8.24 6.96
N SER A 67 -9.31 7.18 6.76
CA SER A 67 -9.55 6.15 7.76
C SER A 67 -9.57 4.76 7.15
N THR A 68 -9.51 3.73 8.00
CA THR A 68 -9.66 2.34 7.52
C THR A 68 -11.05 2.06 6.95
N ASN A 69 -12.08 2.85 7.28
CA ASN A 69 -13.43 2.70 6.71
C ASN A 69 -13.43 2.90 5.19
N ASP A 70 -12.61 3.83 4.72
CA ASP A 70 -12.54 4.21 3.31
C ASP A 70 -11.98 3.07 2.44
N ILE A 71 -11.31 2.07 3.02
CA ILE A 71 -10.77 0.90 2.31
C ILE A 71 -11.88 0.17 1.54
N ASN A 72 -13.05 0.01 2.15
CA ASN A 72 -14.15 -0.70 1.53
C ASN A 72 -14.71 0.05 0.31
N GLU A 73 -14.66 1.38 0.32
CA GLU A 73 -15.21 2.21 -0.74
C GLU A 73 -14.17 2.53 -1.83
N ARG A 74 -12.91 2.71 -1.45
CA ARG A 74 -11.85 3.19 -2.35
C ARG A 74 -10.95 2.09 -2.88
N LEU A 75 -10.68 1.03 -2.12
CA LEU A 75 -9.82 -0.08 -2.57
C LEU A 75 -10.61 -1.30 -3.01
N HIS A 76 -11.74 -1.63 -2.38
CA HIS A 76 -12.50 -2.83 -2.76
C HIS A 76 -12.96 -2.86 -4.24
N PRO A 77 -13.34 -1.73 -4.86
CA PRO A 77 -13.64 -1.70 -6.30
C PRO A 77 -12.42 -1.92 -7.21
N GLU A 78 -11.21 -1.71 -6.71
CA GLU A 78 -9.94 -1.73 -7.46
C GLU A 78 -9.41 -3.16 -7.69
N LYS A 79 -10.22 -4.01 -8.33
CA LYS A 79 -9.89 -5.43 -8.57
C LYS A 79 -8.61 -5.62 -9.38
N VAL A 80 -8.38 -4.75 -10.38
CA VAL A 80 -7.17 -4.81 -11.22
C VAL A 80 -5.91 -4.56 -10.36
N ALA A 81 -5.97 -3.59 -9.45
CA ALA A 81 -4.86 -3.29 -8.53
C ALA A 81 -4.64 -4.43 -7.53
N ALA A 82 -5.72 -5.03 -6.99
CA ALA A 82 -5.62 -6.20 -6.12
C ALA A 82 -4.93 -7.38 -6.83
N ASN A 83 -5.28 -7.63 -8.09
CA ASN A 83 -4.70 -8.70 -8.90
C ASN A 83 -3.20 -8.54 -9.13
N ILE A 84 -2.70 -7.30 -9.31
CA ILE A 84 -1.26 -7.02 -9.41
C ILE A 84 -0.52 -7.51 -8.16
N LEU A 85 -1.15 -7.39 -6.99
CA LEU A 85 -0.62 -7.82 -5.71
C LEU A 85 -0.93 -9.28 -5.36
N GLY A 86 -1.45 -10.06 -6.32
CA GLY A 86 -1.79 -11.47 -6.12
C GLY A 86 -3.00 -11.68 -5.21
N MET A 87 -3.97 -10.77 -5.23
CA MET A 87 -5.22 -10.86 -4.46
C MET A 87 -6.43 -10.75 -5.40
N GLU A 88 -7.47 -11.55 -5.16
CA GLU A 88 -8.73 -11.43 -5.92
C GLU A 88 -9.41 -10.07 -5.68
N ARG A 89 -9.30 -9.56 -4.44
CA ARG A 89 -9.77 -8.25 -3.99
C ARG A 89 -8.95 -7.81 -2.78
N PHE A 90 -8.96 -6.52 -2.47
CA PHE A 90 -8.34 -6.05 -1.24
C PHE A 90 -9.10 -6.57 0.02
N PRO A 91 -8.37 -6.95 1.09
CA PRO A 91 -8.89 -7.09 2.44
C PRO A 91 -9.82 -5.94 2.83
N ASP A 92 -10.88 -6.27 3.57
CA ASP A 92 -11.81 -5.27 4.07
C ASP A 92 -11.27 -4.51 5.29
N GLN A 93 -11.92 -3.39 5.61
CA GLN A 93 -11.62 -2.57 6.78
C GLN A 93 -11.50 -3.39 8.08
N SER A 94 -12.35 -4.39 8.29
CA SER A 94 -12.35 -5.17 9.53
C SER A 94 -11.10 -6.03 9.66
N GLN A 95 -10.61 -6.57 8.54
CA GLN A 95 -9.39 -7.36 8.48
C GLN A 95 -8.13 -6.50 8.71
N ILE A 96 -8.14 -5.25 8.25
CA ILE A 96 -7.06 -4.28 8.49
C ILE A 96 -7.09 -3.77 9.93
N ASN A 97 -8.27 -3.47 10.49
CA ASN A 97 -8.37 -3.09 11.90
C ASN A 97 -7.88 -4.17 12.83
N ARG A 98 -8.22 -5.44 12.57
CA ARG A 98 -7.69 -6.57 13.36
C ARG A 98 -6.18 -6.70 13.25
N LEU A 99 -5.61 -6.41 12.07
CA LEU A 99 -4.15 -6.36 11.92
C LEU A 99 -3.56 -5.29 12.85
N LEU A 100 -4.07 -4.05 12.75
CA LEU A 100 -3.57 -2.92 13.53
C LEU A 100 -3.75 -3.12 15.04
N GLN A 101 -4.88 -3.67 15.47
CA GLN A 101 -5.17 -3.95 16.88
C GLN A 101 -4.31 -5.08 17.47
N ALA A 102 -3.81 -5.98 16.62
CA ALA A 102 -2.93 -7.05 17.05
C ALA A 102 -1.46 -6.61 17.14
N MET A 103 -1.09 -5.48 16.54
CA MET A 103 0.27 -4.98 16.58
C MET A 103 0.63 -4.42 17.96
N ASP A 104 1.85 -4.70 18.39
CA ASP A 104 2.48 -4.13 19.58
C ASP A 104 3.78 -3.38 19.23
N GLU A 105 4.54 -3.02 20.26
CA GLU A 105 5.80 -2.29 20.11
C GLU A 105 6.86 -3.09 19.32
N GLU A 106 6.90 -4.42 19.46
CA GLU A 106 7.83 -5.26 18.70
C GLU A 106 7.52 -5.21 17.21
N ASN A 107 6.22 -5.22 16.87
CA ASN A 107 5.78 -5.08 15.48
C ASN A 107 6.11 -3.70 14.90
N ILE A 108 5.97 -2.64 15.70
CA ILE A 108 6.36 -1.29 15.28
C ILE A 108 7.87 -1.25 15.00
N GLN A 109 8.68 -1.86 15.86
CA GLN A 109 10.13 -1.93 15.67
C GLN A 109 10.51 -2.73 14.41
N GLN A 110 9.82 -3.84 14.12
CA GLN A 110 10.00 -4.59 12.88
C GLN A 110 9.69 -3.71 11.65
N LEU A 111 8.57 -2.96 11.65
CA LEU A 111 8.23 -2.06 10.54
C LEU A 111 9.27 -0.96 10.35
N ARG A 112 9.81 -0.38 11.44
CA ARG A 112 10.89 0.61 11.38
C ARG A 112 12.14 0.03 10.72
N GLN A 113 12.50 -1.20 11.09
CA GLN A 113 13.66 -1.88 10.52
C GLN A 113 13.45 -2.20 9.04
N ILE A 114 12.29 -2.73 8.66
CA ILE A 114 11.97 -3.02 7.25
C ILE A 114 11.97 -1.73 6.44
N HIS A 115 11.34 -0.67 6.93
CA HIS A 115 11.36 0.65 6.28
C HIS A 115 12.79 1.15 6.08
N HIS A 116 13.65 1.04 7.10
CA HIS A 116 15.05 1.42 6.98
C HIS A 116 15.78 0.58 5.92
N GLN A 117 15.54 -0.73 5.85
CA GLN A 117 16.14 -1.60 4.84
C GLN A 117 15.71 -1.22 3.42
N ILE A 118 14.41 -0.99 3.22
CA ILE A 118 13.86 -0.52 1.94
C ILE A 118 14.50 0.82 1.55
N PHE A 119 14.57 1.77 2.50
CA PHE A 119 15.22 3.06 2.27
C PHE A 119 16.68 2.89 1.87
N MET A 120 17.45 2.06 2.59
CA MET A 120 18.86 1.82 2.28
C MET A 120 19.06 1.14 0.92
N LYS A 121 18.11 0.31 0.47
CA LYS A 121 18.16 -0.40 -0.82
C LYS A 121 17.85 0.50 -2.01
N HIS A 122 16.95 1.47 -1.84
CA HIS A 122 16.40 2.28 -2.93
C HIS A 122 16.80 3.76 -2.89
N SER A 123 17.51 4.21 -1.86
CA SER A 123 17.95 5.60 -1.74
C SER A 123 19.23 5.84 -2.54
N ASP A 124 19.09 6.52 -3.68
CA ASP A 124 20.22 7.01 -4.48
C ASP A 124 21.10 8.01 -3.69
N SER A 125 20.55 8.65 -2.66
CA SER A 125 21.22 9.62 -1.80
C SER A 125 22.42 9.05 -1.06
N ILE A 126 22.44 7.73 -0.80
CA ILE A 126 23.56 7.04 -0.13
C ILE A 126 24.80 6.97 -1.03
N SER A 127 24.61 7.06 -2.35
CA SER A 127 25.71 7.04 -3.32
C SER A 127 26.33 8.43 -3.57
N SER A 128 25.73 9.49 -3.05
CA SER A 128 26.22 10.85 -3.21
C SER A 128 27.24 11.19 -2.12
N ALA A 129 28.36 11.83 -2.51
CA ALA A 129 29.40 12.28 -1.58
C ALA A 129 28.99 13.53 -0.77
N GLU A 130 27.82 14.10 -1.06
CA GLU A 130 27.29 15.30 -0.44
C GLU A 130 26.23 14.94 0.61
N GLU A 131 26.21 15.66 1.73
CA GLU A 131 25.24 15.45 2.80
C GLU A 131 23.84 15.87 2.33
N MET A 132 22.97 14.89 2.08
CA MET A 132 21.59 15.14 1.67
C MET A 132 20.67 15.13 2.89
N VAL A 133 20.13 16.30 3.26
CA VAL A 133 19.10 16.43 4.30
C VAL A 133 17.74 16.13 3.66
N VAL A 134 17.13 15.02 4.06
CA VAL A 134 15.77 14.65 3.66
C VAL A 134 14.85 14.97 4.83
N ASP A 135 14.10 16.07 4.70
CA ASP A 135 13.06 16.44 5.65
C ASP A 135 11.76 15.72 5.28
N PHE A 136 11.32 14.79 6.14
CA PHE A 136 9.99 14.20 6.06
C PHE A 136 9.14 14.88 7.13
N ASP A 137 8.49 15.97 6.76
CA ASP A 137 7.63 16.68 7.67
C ASP A 137 6.32 15.89 7.88
N GLN A 138 6.06 15.45 9.11
CA GLN A 138 4.75 14.92 9.51
C GLN A 138 3.70 16.04 9.63
N THR A 139 3.92 17.21 9.03
CA THR A 139 3.02 18.35 9.24
C THR A 139 1.67 18.04 8.60
N GLY A 140 0.64 17.95 9.45
CA GLY A 140 -0.75 17.72 9.05
C GLY A 140 -1.36 16.38 9.48
N LEU A 141 -0.59 15.42 10.03
CA LEU A 141 -1.17 14.19 10.57
C LEU A 141 -1.83 14.46 11.93
N VAL A 142 -3.15 14.58 11.93
CA VAL A 142 -3.96 14.63 13.16
C VAL A 142 -4.29 13.20 13.57
N ALA A 143 -3.60 12.68 14.58
CA ALA A 143 -3.91 11.39 15.19
C ALA A 143 -4.60 11.60 16.55
N ASN A 144 -5.83 11.11 16.70
CA ASN A 144 -6.65 11.28 17.92
C ASN A 144 -6.82 12.75 18.38
N GLY A 145 -6.96 13.68 17.43
CA GLY A 145 -7.11 15.11 17.74
C GLY A 145 -5.85 15.77 18.31
N LYS A 146 -4.73 15.05 18.41
CA LYS A 146 -3.42 15.60 18.74
C LYS A 146 -2.66 15.87 17.46
N ARG A 147 -2.17 17.11 17.33
CA ARG A 147 -1.19 17.49 16.31
C ARG A 147 0.18 17.15 16.87
N TRP A 148 0.92 16.32 16.14
CA TRP A 148 2.31 16.05 16.43
C TRP A 148 3.11 16.99 15.52
N THR A 149 3.76 17.98 16.13
CA THR A 149 4.70 18.95 15.53
C THR A 149 6.06 18.68 16.10
#